data_AF-A0A177SHR8-F1
#
_entry.id   AF-A0A177SHR8-F1
#
_cell.length_a   1.000
_cell.length_b   1.000
_cell.length_c   1.000
_cell.angle_alpha   90.00
_cell.angle_beta   90.00
_cell.angle_gamma   90.00
#
_symmetry.space_group_name_H-M   'P 1'
#
loop_
_entity.id
_entity.type
_entity.pdbx_description
1 polymer ?
#
loop_
_entity_poly.entity_id
_entity_poly.type
_entity_poly.pdbx_seq_one_letter_code
_entity_poly.pdbx_strand_id
1 'polypeptide(L)'
;MKNPLNLVVAIFLCFTFLLIESLPVQASASNQAELIRQVKLLKKSKLAGGYKASEVVTVRLLGNEMPETFTIYERGVGLKDVVYRAQTYQKKAKQWKTIYKRFSYDQQGLSFVFDKGKLLDNELEHLVVGPAFGSGGIIIPEVVGSLDGKHVKRLLAPNKSYAFGQVVIKNNTLYAGTASIVYDTYRFEDKRWKHRIGNGQDDRDLAGKVTKLLKLNRTGKQGYFSTSRHVSLKKGDTFAIVREDPKDESQYLYRTLRSGPSKIDWNGYHRIALKAGNETWDFQEYNYGLQTKLYFKIR
;
A
#
# COMPACT_ATOMS: atom_id res chain seq x y z
N MET A 1 -20.79 21.76 -57.22
CA MET A 1 -20.13 22.62 -56.22
C MET A 1 -20.60 22.19 -54.83
N LYS A 2 -19.74 21.48 -54.08
CA LYS A 2 -20.07 20.99 -52.72
C LYS A 2 -19.69 22.09 -51.73
N ASN A 3 -20.66 22.54 -50.92
CA ASN A 3 -20.52 23.67 -50.02
C ASN A 3 -19.39 23.44 -49.00
N PRO A 4 -18.32 24.27 -48.98
CA PRO A 4 -17.23 24.16 -48.01
C PRO A 4 -17.69 24.45 -46.57
N LEU A 5 -18.88 25.03 -46.40
CA LEU A 5 -19.48 25.34 -45.10
C LEU A 5 -19.80 24.08 -44.27
N ASN A 6 -20.18 22.97 -44.91
CA ASN A 6 -20.54 21.73 -44.21
C ASN A 6 -19.31 20.99 -43.65
N LEU A 7 -18.14 21.17 -44.25
CA LEU A 7 -16.90 20.55 -43.79
C LEU A 7 -16.34 21.27 -42.56
N VAL A 8 -16.43 22.61 -42.52
CA VAL A 8 -15.95 23.42 -41.39
C VAL A 8 -16.81 23.18 -40.15
N VAL A 9 -18.14 23.07 -40.30
CA VAL A 9 -19.04 22.76 -39.18
C VAL A 9 -18.81 21.34 -38.63
N ALA A 10 -18.54 20.36 -39.50
CA ALA A 10 -18.24 18.99 -39.09
C ALA A 10 -16.89 18.87 -38.34
N ILE A 11 -15.87 19.65 -38.75
CA ILE A 11 -14.57 19.70 -38.06
C ILE A 11 -14.69 20.39 -36.70
N PHE A 12 -15.49 21.46 -36.59
CA PHE A 12 -15.72 22.14 -35.31
C PHE A 12 -16.50 21.28 -34.32
N LEU A 13 -17.46 20.47 -34.78
CA LEU A 13 -18.19 19.50 -33.96
C LEU A 13 -17.32 18.31 -33.51
N CYS A 14 -16.33 17.90 -34.31
CA CYS A 14 -15.37 16.89 -33.88
C CYS A 14 -14.39 17.43 -32.83
N PHE A 15 -14.00 18.71 -32.92
CA PHE A 15 -13.14 19.36 -31.92
C PHE A 15 -13.85 19.63 -30.59
N THR A 16 -15.16 19.89 -30.58
CA THR A 16 -15.91 20.04 -29.32
C THR A 16 -16.16 18.70 -28.62
N PHE A 17 -16.19 17.57 -29.34
CA PHE A 17 -16.26 16.24 -28.75
C PHE A 17 -14.91 15.72 -28.21
N LEU A 18 -13.79 16.15 -28.80
CA LEU A 18 -12.44 15.73 -28.37
C LEU A 18 -11.87 16.50 -27.16
N LEU A 19 -12.57 17.54 -26.68
CA LEU A 19 -12.13 18.35 -25.53
C LEU A 19 -12.84 18.02 -24.20
N ILE A 20 -13.69 16.99 -24.17
CA ILE A 20 -14.38 16.56 -22.92
C ILE A 20 -13.59 15.44 -22.20
N GLU A 21 -12.64 14.79 -22.85
CA GLU A 21 -11.80 13.76 -22.24
C GLU A 21 -10.51 14.33 -21.63
N SER A 22 -10.61 14.95 -20.45
CA SER A 22 -9.58 14.92 -19.39
C SER A 22 -9.72 16.05 -18.36
N LEU A 23 -10.93 16.35 -17.88
CA LEU A 23 -11.04 17.08 -16.62
C LEU A 23 -11.08 16.06 -15.48
N PRO A 24 -10.18 16.14 -14.48
CA PRO A 24 -10.35 15.36 -13.27
C PRO A 24 -11.73 15.71 -12.73
N VAL A 25 -12.57 14.68 -12.50
CA VAL A 25 -13.89 14.85 -11.91
C VAL A 25 -13.71 15.52 -10.55
N GLN A 26 -13.78 16.85 -10.55
CA GLN A 26 -13.75 17.69 -9.35
C GLN A 26 -15.08 17.43 -8.67
N ALA A 27 -15.03 16.63 -7.61
CA ALA A 27 -16.17 16.48 -6.71
C ALA A 27 -16.67 17.87 -6.33
N SER A 28 -17.98 18.11 -6.47
CA SER A 28 -18.54 19.43 -6.14
C SER A 28 -18.12 19.84 -4.72
N ALA A 29 -17.79 21.12 -4.51
CA ALA A 29 -17.23 21.60 -3.23
C ALA A 29 -18.08 21.22 -2.00
N SER A 30 -19.39 21.12 -2.17
CA SER A 30 -20.34 20.65 -1.14
C SER A 30 -20.13 19.17 -0.77
N ASN A 31 -19.88 18.29 -1.75
CA ASN A 31 -19.60 16.87 -1.50
C ASN A 31 -18.27 16.68 -0.75
N GLN A 32 -17.28 17.53 -1.01
CA GLN A 32 -16.00 17.48 -0.31
C GLN A 32 -16.14 17.90 1.16
N ALA A 33 -16.92 18.94 1.44
CA ALA A 33 -17.21 19.37 2.82
C ALA A 33 -17.93 18.26 3.63
N GLU A 34 -18.90 17.59 3.01
CA GLU A 34 -19.62 16.48 3.66
C GLU A 34 -18.69 15.28 3.95
N LEU A 35 -17.81 14.93 3.00
CA LEU A 35 -16.81 13.87 3.21
C LEU A 35 -15.88 14.20 4.39
N ILE A 36 -15.36 15.43 4.44
CA ILE A 36 -14.48 15.89 5.53
C ILE A 36 -15.21 15.83 6.87
N ARG A 37 -16.47 16.30 6.91
CA ARG A 37 -17.32 16.23 8.09
C ARG A 37 -17.50 14.79 8.56
N GLN A 38 -17.83 13.88 7.64
CA GLN A 38 -18.03 12.46 7.96
C GLN A 38 -16.76 11.81 8.52
N VAL A 39 -15.60 12.03 7.88
CA VAL A 39 -14.32 11.49 8.37
C VAL A 39 -14.02 11.99 9.79
N LYS A 40 -14.25 13.28 10.07
CA LYS A 40 -14.06 13.85 11.41
C LYS A 40 -14.99 13.24 12.45
N LEU A 41 -16.25 12.99 12.09
CA LEU A 41 -17.22 12.31 12.96
C LEU A 41 -16.82 10.86 13.23
N LEU A 42 -16.43 10.12 12.19
CA LEU A 42 -16.04 8.71 12.31
C LEU A 42 -14.82 8.53 13.21
N LYS A 43 -13.82 9.42 13.13
CA LYS A 43 -12.64 9.40 14.01
C LYS A 43 -12.97 9.51 15.51
N LYS A 44 -14.12 10.09 15.86
CA LYS A 44 -14.60 10.21 17.24
C LYS A 44 -15.73 9.23 17.58
N SER A 45 -16.17 8.45 16.59
CA SER A 45 -17.33 7.58 16.73
C SER A 45 -17.02 6.33 17.56
N LYS A 46 -18.08 5.81 18.18
CA LYS A 46 -18.07 4.54 18.93
C LYS A 46 -19.22 3.68 18.42
N LEU A 47 -19.04 2.36 18.45
CA LEU A 47 -20.15 1.43 18.23
C LEU A 47 -20.62 0.85 19.57
N ALA A 48 -21.86 0.34 19.58
CA ALA A 48 -22.40 -0.40 20.71
C ALA A 48 -21.45 -1.53 21.13
N GLY A 49 -21.37 -1.80 22.44
CA GLY A 49 -20.45 -2.80 22.99
C GLY A 49 -19.01 -2.31 23.18
N GLY A 50 -18.78 -0.99 23.15
CA GLY A 50 -17.51 -0.38 23.58
C GLY A 50 -16.44 -0.21 22.50
N TYR A 51 -16.75 -0.51 21.24
CA TYR A 51 -15.80 -0.35 20.15
C TYR A 51 -15.51 1.12 19.86
N LYS A 52 -14.23 1.46 19.69
CA LYS A 52 -13.75 2.80 19.34
C LYS A 52 -13.10 2.77 17.96
N ALA A 53 -13.28 3.82 17.16
CA ALA A 53 -12.56 3.92 15.89
C ALA A 53 -11.05 4.02 16.15
N SER A 54 -10.27 3.11 15.57
CA SER A 54 -8.80 3.14 15.59
C SER A 54 -8.25 3.81 14.32
N GLU A 55 -8.89 3.57 13.17
CA GLU A 55 -8.44 4.10 11.89
C GLU A 55 -9.61 4.45 10.97
N VAL A 56 -9.48 5.56 10.22
CA VAL A 56 -10.48 6.03 9.24
C VAL A 56 -9.76 6.50 7.99
N VAL A 57 -10.09 5.89 6.85
CA VAL A 57 -9.56 6.26 5.52
C VAL A 57 -10.68 6.51 4.52
N THR A 58 -10.35 7.22 3.44
CA THR A 58 -11.24 7.36 2.27
C THR A 58 -10.73 6.50 1.12
N VAL A 59 -11.64 5.83 0.43
CA VAL A 59 -11.33 4.86 -0.62
C VAL A 59 -12.45 4.81 -1.65
N ARG A 60 -12.13 4.52 -2.92
CA ARG A 60 -13.10 4.33 -4.01
C ARG A 60 -13.33 2.85 -4.30
N LEU A 61 -13.99 2.14 -3.38
CA LEU A 61 -14.24 0.70 -3.48
C LEU A 61 -15.27 0.35 -4.57
N LEU A 62 -16.18 1.28 -4.86
CA LEU A 62 -17.24 1.12 -5.87
C LEU A 62 -17.06 2.06 -7.08
N GLY A 63 -15.95 2.79 -7.15
CA GLY A 63 -15.69 3.75 -8.24
C GLY A 63 -16.56 5.02 -8.22
N ASN A 64 -17.31 5.26 -7.14
CA ASN A 64 -18.17 6.44 -7.03
C ASN A 64 -17.38 7.75 -7.05
N GLU A 65 -17.97 8.82 -7.57
CA GLU A 65 -17.40 10.18 -7.57
C GLU A 65 -17.05 10.66 -6.15
N MET A 66 -17.93 10.42 -5.20
CA MET A 66 -17.66 10.65 -3.77
C MET A 66 -17.05 9.38 -3.18
N PRO A 67 -15.81 9.43 -2.67
CA PRO A 67 -15.18 8.27 -2.05
C PRO A 67 -16.01 7.70 -0.90
N GLU A 68 -15.97 6.38 -0.76
CA GLU A 68 -16.41 5.72 0.45
C GLU A 68 -15.50 6.04 1.63
N THR A 69 -16.04 5.92 2.84
CA THR A 69 -15.23 5.85 4.06
C THR A 69 -15.02 4.40 4.45
N PHE A 70 -13.85 4.08 4.98
CA PHE A 70 -13.57 2.80 5.62
C PHE A 70 -13.08 3.07 7.04
N THR A 71 -13.63 2.36 8.02
CA THR A 71 -13.31 2.54 9.44
C THR A 71 -13.03 1.19 10.09
N ILE A 72 -11.93 1.14 10.82
CA ILE A 72 -11.58 0.03 11.72
C ILE A 72 -12.01 0.46 13.13
N TYR A 73 -12.84 -0.35 13.76
CA TYR A 73 -13.25 -0.17 15.15
C TYR A 73 -12.71 -1.32 15.99
N GLU A 74 -12.22 -1.01 17.19
CA GLU A 74 -11.58 -1.99 18.06
C GLU A 74 -12.10 -1.90 19.50
N ARG A 75 -12.11 -3.04 20.19
CA ARG A 75 -12.25 -3.12 21.65
C ARG A 75 -11.40 -4.25 22.21
N GLY A 76 -11.22 -4.29 23.53
CA GLY A 76 -10.42 -5.29 24.23
C GLY A 76 -9.02 -4.80 24.59
N VAL A 77 -8.37 -5.52 25.50
CA VAL A 77 -6.98 -5.31 25.93
C VAL A 77 -6.25 -6.64 25.71
N GLY A 78 -5.10 -6.62 25.03
CA GLY A 78 -4.47 -7.84 24.53
C GLY A 78 -5.12 -8.28 23.22
N LEU A 79 -5.95 -9.33 23.27
CA LEU A 79 -6.77 -9.75 22.13
C LEU A 79 -7.83 -8.70 21.80
N LYS A 80 -8.06 -8.48 20.51
CA LYS A 80 -8.94 -7.42 20.01
C LYS A 80 -10.11 -8.00 19.23
N ASP A 81 -11.31 -7.52 19.57
CA ASP A 81 -12.44 -7.61 18.66
C ASP A 81 -12.39 -6.41 17.72
N VAL A 82 -12.53 -6.69 16.43
CA VAL A 82 -12.40 -5.71 15.35
C VAL A 82 -13.65 -5.69 14.48
N VAL A 83 -14.13 -4.49 14.15
CA VAL A 83 -15.17 -4.27 13.14
C VAL A 83 -14.60 -3.44 12.00
N TYR A 84 -14.57 -4.03 10.81
CA TYR A 84 -14.31 -3.31 9.58
C TYR A 84 -15.62 -2.83 9.00
N ARG A 85 -15.76 -1.53 8.72
CA ARG A 85 -16.99 -0.95 8.16
C ARG A 85 -16.66 -0.02 7.00
N ALA A 86 -17.33 -0.19 5.86
CA ALA A 86 -17.32 0.78 4.77
C ALA A 86 -18.68 1.46 4.59
N GLN A 87 -18.68 2.75 4.27
CA GLN A 87 -19.89 3.53 4.03
C GLN A 87 -19.79 4.33 2.73
N THR A 88 -20.90 4.40 1.99
CA THR A 88 -21.05 5.25 0.81
C THR A 88 -22.08 6.34 1.06
N TYR A 89 -21.94 7.49 0.41
CA TYR A 89 -22.90 8.58 0.52
C TYR A 89 -23.99 8.47 -0.55
N GLN A 90 -25.24 8.36 -0.13
CA GLN A 90 -26.39 8.34 -1.03
C GLN A 90 -26.86 9.77 -1.29
N LYS A 91 -26.38 10.39 -2.39
CA LYS A 91 -26.70 11.79 -2.74
C LYS A 91 -28.20 12.11 -2.70
N LYS A 92 -29.05 11.24 -3.29
CA LYS A 92 -30.52 11.44 -3.33
C LYS A 92 -31.16 11.46 -1.94
N ALA A 93 -30.69 10.60 -1.03
CA ALA A 93 -31.21 10.48 0.33
C ALA A 93 -30.43 11.31 1.36
N LYS A 94 -29.37 12.02 0.93
CA LYS A 94 -28.45 12.80 1.75
C LYS A 94 -27.93 12.08 3.00
N GLN A 95 -27.74 10.76 2.92
CA GLN A 95 -27.36 9.92 4.05
C GLN A 95 -26.20 8.98 3.71
N TRP A 96 -25.44 8.62 4.75
CA TRP A 96 -24.40 7.60 4.66
C TRP A 96 -25.00 6.21 4.86
N LYS A 97 -24.78 5.31 3.89
CA LYS A 97 -25.22 3.92 3.94
C LYS A 97 -24.03 2.99 4.14
N THR A 98 -24.16 2.04 5.06
CA THR A 98 -23.16 0.96 5.22
C THR A 98 -23.25 0.00 4.04
N ILE A 99 -22.12 -0.25 3.38
CA ILE A 99 -22.01 -1.17 2.22
C ILE A 99 -21.17 -2.40 2.53
N TYR A 100 -20.37 -2.35 3.60
CA TYR A 100 -19.56 -3.47 4.07
C TYR A 100 -19.48 -3.41 5.59
N LYS A 101 -19.63 -4.57 6.22
CA LYS A 101 -19.41 -4.74 7.66
C LYS A 101 -18.92 -6.15 7.92
N ARG A 102 -17.78 -6.29 8.60
CA ARG A 102 -17.24 -7.58 9.01
C ARG A 102 -16.75 -7.49 10.45
N PHE A 103 -17.09 -8.49 11.24
CA PHE A 103 -16.54 -8.71 12.57
C PHE A 103 -15.38 -9.71 12.49
N SER A 104 -14.35 -9.46 13.27
CA SER A 104 -13.31 -10.43 13.60
C SER A 104 -13.12 -10.40 15.11
N TYR A 105 -13.10 -11.55 15.72
CA TYR A 105 -12.95 -11.69 17.17
C TYR A 105 -11.55 -12.20 17.49
N ASP A 106 -11.09 -11.92 18.72
CA ASP A 106 -9.86 -12.46 19.29
C ASP A 106 -8.60 -12.27 18.41
N GLN A 107 -8.51 -11.14 17.69
CA GLN A 107 -7.34 -10.83 16.88
C GLN A 107 -6.14 -10.50 17.77
N GLN A 108 -4.96 -10.98 17.37
CA GLN A 108 -3.71 -10.61 18.02
C GLN A 108 -3.28 -9.21 17.56
N GLY A 109 -3.17 -8.27 18.49
CA GLY A 109 -2.70 -6.92 18.22
C GLY A 109 -3.72 -5.99 17.56
N LEU A 110 -3.23 -4.85 17.09
CA LEU A 110 -4.06 -3.79 16.50
C LEU A 110 -4.23 -4.03 15.00
N SER A 111 -5.39 -3.67 14.46
CA SER A 111 -5.68 -3.72 13.05
C SER A 111 -5.40 -2.40 12.37
N PHE A 112 -4.82 -2.48 11.17
CA PHE A 112 -4.46 -1.31 10.38
C PHE A 112 -4.95 -1.43 8.94
N VAL A 113 -5.02 -0.30 8.25
CA VAL A 113 -4.96 -0.22 6.80
C VAL A 113 -3.48 -0.17 6.41
N PHE A 114 -2.95 -1.28 5.93
CA PHE A 114 -1.56 -1.39 5.52
C PHE A 114 -1.28 -0.67 4.19
N ASP A 115 -2.21 -0.78 3.25
CA ASP A 115 -2.10 -0.07 1.98
C ASP A 115 -3.46 0.16 1.32
N LYS A 116 -3.48 1.11 0.37
CA LYS A 116 -4.61 1.41 -0.48
C LYS A 116 -4.12 1.62 -1.91
N GLY A 117 -4.67 0.88 -2.86
CA GLY A 117 -4.28 1.02 -4.26
C GLY A 117 -5.20 0.28 -5.22
N LYS A 118 -4.88 0.38 -6.50
CA LYS A 118 -5.57 -0.29 -7.60
C LYS A 118 -4.96 -1.67 -7.83
N LEU A 119 -5.67 -2.73 -7.40
CA LEU A 119 -5.13 -4.09 -7.40
C LEU A 119 -5.66 -4.94 -8.56
N LEU A 120 -6.90 -4.71 -9.01
CA LEU A 120 -7.54 -5.52 -10.04
C LEU A 120 -7.55 -4.84 -11.40
N ASP A 121 -7.89 -3.56 -11.41
CA ASP A 121 -8.08 -2.72 -12.58
C ASP A 121 -7.67 -1.28 -12.25
N ASN A 122 -7.80 -0.38 -13.23
CA ASN A 122 -7.45 1.02 -13.05
C ASN A 122 -8.61 1.89 -12.52
N GLU A 123 -9.76 1.30 -12.16
CA GLU A 123 -10.98 2.03 -11.82
C GLU A 123 -11.27 1.96 -10.31
N LEU A 124 -11.16 0.78 -9.73
CA LEU A 124 -11.51 0.51 -8.34
C LEU A 124 -10.27 0.52 -7.44
N GLU A 125 -10.39 1.19 -6.30
CA GLU A 125 -9.42 1.06 -5.22
C GLU A 125 -9.75 -0.15 -4.33
N HIS A 126 -8.69 -0.76 -3.79
CA HIS A 126 -8.72 -1.87 -2.85
C HIS A 126 -7.92 -1.49 -1.61
N LEU A 127 -8.30 -2.06 -0.47
CA LEU A 127 -7.58 -1.90 0.79
C LEU A 127 -6.90 -3.20 1.16
N VAL A 128 -5.66 -3.09 1.64
CA VAL A 128 -5.00 -4.16 2.39
C VAL A 128 -5.12 -3.81 3.86
N VAL A 129 -5.81 -4.66 4.62
CA VAL A 129 -6.05 -4.47 6.05
C VAL A 129 -5.66 -5.69 6.85
N GLY A 130 -5.51 -5.56 8.15
CA GLY A 130 -5.36 -6.71 9.04
C GLY A 130 -4.60 -6.39 10.31
N PRO A 131 -4.43 -7.39 11.20
CA PRO A 131 -3.72 -7.20 12.45
C PRO A 131 -2.21 -7.09 12.23
N ALA A 132 -1.57 -6.24 13.04
CA ALA A 132 -0.14 -6.21 13.28
C ALA A 132 0.17 -6.42 14.76
N PHE A 133 1.13 -7.29 15.06
CA PHE A 133 1.48 -7.69 16.42
C PHE A 133 2.94 -8.16 16.57
N GLY A 134 3.36 -8.31 17.83
CA GLY A 134 4.70 -8.77 18.18
C GLY A 134 5.78 -7.71 17.95
N SER A 135 6.93 -7.88 18.62
CA SER A 135 8.09 -6.99 18.48
C SER A 135 8.73 -7.03 17.08
N GLY A 136 8.43 -8.09 16.32
CA GLY A 136 8.83 -8.23 14.92
C GLY A 136 7.93 -7.51 13.93
N GLY A 137 6.85 -6.84 14.35
CA GLY A 137 5.90 -6.23 13.41
C GLY A 137 5.31 -7.25 12.44
N ILE A 138 4.80 -8.35 12.98
CA ILE A 138 4.16 -9.41 12.20
C ILE A 138 2.81 -8.89 11.70
N ILE A 139 2.55 -8.99 10.40
CA ILE A 139 1.27 -8.61 9.80
C ILE A 139 0.57 -9.82 9.18
N ILE A 140 -0.77 -9.83 9.24
CA ILE A 140 -1.61 -10.80 8.53
C ILE A 140 -2.53 -10.02 7.59
N PRO A 141 -2.14 -9.85 6.31
CA PRO A 141 -2.88 -8.99 5.39
C PRO A 141 -4.14 -9.66 4.86
N GLU A 142 -5.15 -8.86 4.57
CA GLU A 142 -6.36 -9.25 3.86
C GLU A 142 -6.75 -8.14 2.89
N VAL A 143 -7.20 -8.50 1.69
CA VAL A 143 -7.67 -7.54 0.70
C VAL A 143 -9.18 -7.38 0.83
N VAL A 144 -9.64 -6.13 0.92
CA VAL A 144 -11.05 -5.74 0.89
C VAL A 144 -11.30 -4.84 -0.32
N GLY A 145 -12.37 -5.12 -1.05
CA GLY A 145 -12.82 -4.28 -2.16
C GLY A 145 -13.92 -4.93 -2.97
N SER A 146 -14.09 -4.48 -4.20
CA SER A 146 -15.11 -4.97 -5.12
C SER A 146 -14.49 -5.57 -6.38
N LEU A 147 -15.16 -6.58 -6.96
CA LEU A 147 -14.85 -7.13 -8.28
C LEU A 147 -15.77 -6.55 -9.37
N ASP A 148 -16.93 -6.00 -8.98
CA ASP A 148 -18.04 -5.67 -9.88
C ASP A 148 -18.48 -4.19 -9.75
N GLY A 149 -17.79 -3.41 -8.93
CA GLY A 149 -18.15 -2.03 -8.61
C GLY A 149 -19.47 -1.89 -7.83
N LYS A 150 -20.03 -2.99 -7.31
CA LYS A 150 -21.35 -3.00 -6.65
C LYS A 150 -21.30 -3.59 -5.25
N HIS A 151 -20.57 -4.69 -5.07
CA HIS A 151 -20.49 -5.40 -3.81
C HIS A 151 -19.07 -5.36 -3.26
N VAL A 152 -18.94 -4.84 -2.03
CA VAL A 152 -17.68 -4.87 -1.30
C VAL A 152 -17.61 -6.14 -0.46
N LYS A 153 -16.50 -6.86 -0.55
CA LYS A 153 -16.25 -8.08 0.21
C LYS A 153 -14.75 -8.24 0.52
N ARG A 154 -14.42 -9.21 1.37
CA ARG A 154 -13.04 -9.70 1.49
C ARG A 154 -12.71 -10.50 0.23
N LEU A 155 -11.73 -10.02 -0.54
CA LEU A 155 -11.34 -10.61 -1.82
C LEU A 155 -10.23 -11.65 -1.67
N LEU A 156 -9.29 -11.41 -0.75
CA LEU A 156 -8.14 -12.28 -0.50
C LEU A 156 -7.81 -12.26 0.99
N ALA A 157 -7.45 -13.40 1.54
CA ALA A 157 -6.91 -13.55 2.88
C ALA A 157 -5.81 -14.61 2.80
N PRO A 158 -4.57 -14.23 2.46
CA PRO A 158 -3.46 -15.17 2.45
C PRO A 158 -3.34 -15.72 3.87
N ASN A 159 -3.46 -17.03 4.04
CA ASN A 159 -3.30 -17.68 5.33
C ASN A 159 -1.82 -17.72 5.75
N LYS A 160 -1.17 -16.56 5.74
CA LYS A 160 0.26 -16.34 5.95
C LYS A 160 0.45 -15.06 6.76
N SER A 161 1.42 -15.11 7.66
CA SER A 161 1.90 -13.95 8.41
C SER A 161 3.28 -13.53 7.91
N TYR A 162 3.53 -12.23 7.84
CA TYR A 162 4.80 -11.67 7.38
C TYR A 162 5.50 -10.96 8.53
N ALA A 163 6.65 -11.48 8.97
CA ALA A 163 7.48 -10.83 9.99
C ALA A 163 8.26 -9.64 9.41
N PHE A 164 8.44 -8.59 10.21
CA PHE A 164 8.92 -7.27 9.76
C PHE A 164 8.16 -6.82 8.51
N GLY A 165 6.85 -7.06 8.54
CA GLY A 165 6.05 -7.21 7.35
C GLY A 165 5.79 -5.89 6.65
N GLN A 166 5.84 -5.94 5.32
CA GLN A 166 5.38 -4.88 4.42
C GLN A 166 4.49 -5.50 3.35
N VAL A 167 3.35 -4.86 3.10
CA VAL A 167 2.41 -5.24 2.04
C VAL A 167 2.05 -4.03 1.21
N VAL A 168 2.01 -4.21 -0.10
CA VAL A 168 1.94 -3.10 -1.05
C VAL A 168 1.13 -3.48 -2.28
N ILE A 169 0.18 -2.64 -2.66
CA ILE A 169 -0.49 -2.70 -3.96
C ILE A 169 0.26 -1.81 -4.94
N LYS A 170 0.83 -2.41 -5.98
CA LYS A 170 1.50 -1.68 -7.06
C LYS A 170 1.35 -2.43 -8.39
N ASN A 171 1.09 -1.71 -9.48
CA ASN A 171 0.97 -2.31 -10.82
C ASN A 171 0.04 -3.53 -10.85
N ASN A 172 -1.16 -3.41 -10.26
CA ASN A 172 -2.17 -4.48 -10.16
C ASN A 172 -1.65 -5.78 -9.50
N THR A 173 -0.67 -5.65 -8.61
CA THR A 173 -0.06 -6.75 -7.88
C THR A 173 0.05 -6.39 -6.40
N LEU A 174 -0.31 -7.32 -5.54
CA LEU A 174 -0.06 -7.23 -4.10
C LEU A 174 1.29 -7.90 -3.83
N TYR A 175 2.27 -7.11 -3.42
CA TYR A 175 3.56 -7.58 -2.93
C TYR A 175 3.49 -7.72 -1.42
N ALA A 176 3.98 -8.83 -0.88
CA ALA A 176 4.04 -9.09 0.56
C ALA A 176 5.43 -9.64 0.92
N GLY A 177 6.04 -9.10 1.97
CA GLY A 177 7.38 -9.52 2.38
C GLY A 177 7.92 -8.74 3.57
N THR A 178 9.25 -8.56 3.60
CA THR A 178 9.95 -7.81 4.64
C THR A 178 10.65 -6.60 4.02
N ALA A 179 10.27 -5.40 4.45
CA ALA A 179 10.78 -4.16 3.87
C ALA A 179 10.73 -4.19 2.33
N SER A 180 11.87 -4.05 1.63
CA SER A 180 11.92 -4.09 0.15
C SER A 180 12.16 -5.48 -0.45
N ILE A 181 12.17 -6.55 0.36
CA ILE A 181 12.33 -7.93 -0.11
C ILE A 181 10.95 -8.61 -0.17
N VAL A 182 10.56 -9.03 -1.37
CA VAL A 182 9.25 -9.62 -1.66
C VAL A 182 9.27 -11.13 -1.44
N TYR A 183 8.40 -11.65 -0.59
CA TYR A 183 8.27 -13.10 -0.37
C TYR A 183 7.15 -13.72 -1.19
N ASP A 184 6.03 -13.01 -1.33
CA ASP A 184 4.88 -13.47 -2.08
C ASP A 184 4.34 -12.33 -2.93
N THR A 185 3.84 -12.70 -4.11
CA THR A 185 3.05 -11.82 -4.98
C THR A 185 1.67 -12.43 -5.19
N TYR A 186 0.66 -11.57 -5.22
CA TYR A 186 -0.71 -11.95 -5.57
C TYR A 186 -1.23 -11.05 -6.67
N ARG A 187 -1.67 -11.66 -7.77
CA ARG A 187 -2.28 -10.96 -8.90
C ARG A 187 -3.63 -11.57 -9.22
N PHE A 188 -4.59 -10.76 -9.64
CA PHE A 188 -5.89 -11.26 -10.07
C PHE A 188 -5.89 -11.46 -11.58
N GLU A 189 -5.95 -12.70 -12.02
CA GLU A 189 -5.91 -13.09 -13.44
C GLU A 189 -6.93 -14.20 -13.68
N ASP A 190 -7.60 -14.20 -14.82
CA ASP A 190 -8.62 -15.20 -15.17
C ASP A 190 -9.69 -15.39 -14.09
N LYS A 191 -10.14 -14.28 -13.48
CA LYS A 191 -11.12 -14.25 -12.39
C LYS A 191 -10.71 -14.98 -11.11
N ARG A 192 -9.41 -15.22 -10.89
CA ARG A 192 -8.88 -15.85 -9.69
C ARG A 192 -7.60 -15.18 -9.19
N TRP A 193 -7.30 -15.34 -7.91
CA TRP A 193 -6.02 -14.94 -7.36
C TRP A 193 -4.94 -15.94 -7.74
N LYS A 194 -3.89 -15.43 -8.36
CA LYS A 194 -2.65 -16.14 -8.66
C LYS A 194 -1.61 -15.76 -7.63
N HIS A 195 -1.15 -16.77 -6.90
CA HIS A 195 -0.06 -16.63 -5.95
C HIS A 195 1.24 -17.13 -6.58
N ARG A 196 2.34 -16.39 -6.35
CA ARG A 196 3.69 -16.81 -6.72
C ARG A 196 4.68 -16.40 -5.62
N ILE A 197 5.73 -17.19 -5.43
CA ILE A 197 6.88 -16.83 -4.60
C ILE A 197 7.60 -15.63 -5.25
N GLY A 198 7.90 -14.62 -4.45
CA GLY A 198 8.61 -13.41 -4.89
C GLY A 198 10.09 -13.69 -5.15
N ASN A 199 10.65 -13.02 -6.15
CA ASN A 199 12.07 -13.13 -6.54
C ASN A 199 12.77 -11.77 -6.60
N GLY A 200 14.07 -11.77 -6.90
CA GLY A 200 14.82 -10.52 -7.01
C GLY A 200 14.25 -9.52 -8.03
N GLN A 201 13.61 -9.99 -9.10
CA GLN A 201 12.93 -9.10 -10.04
C GLN A 201 11.75 -8.39 -9.37
N ASP A 202 10.97 -9.09 -8.54
CA ASP A 202 9.87 -8.48 -7.77
C ASP A 202 10.37 -7.41 -6.79
N ASP A 203 11.54 -7.60 -6.17
CA ASP A 203 12.15 -6.57 -5.31
C ASP A 203 12.40 -5.27 -6.10
N ARG A 204 12.86 -5.39 -7.36
CA ARG A 204 13.12 -4.25 -8.25
C ARG A 204 11.83 -3.62 -8.72
N ASP A 205 10.83 -4.43 -9.07
CA ASP A 205 9.53 -3.96 -9.53
C ASP A 205 8.81 -3.19 -8.41
N LEU A 206 8.87 -3.70 -7.17
CA LEU A 206 8.37 -3.01 -5.98
C LEU A 206 9.14 -1.71 -5.71
N ALA A 207 10.47 -1.74 -5.72
CA ALA A 207 11.31 -0.55 -5.52
C ALA A 207 11.04 0.54 -6.57
N GLY A 208 10.82 0.13 -7.84
CA GLY A 208 10.68 1.02 -8.97
C GLY A 208 12.00 1.70 -9.37
N LYS A 209 11.91 2.92 -9.90
CA LYS A 209 13.09 3.72 -10.26
C LYS A 209 13.69 4.35 -9.01
N VAL A 210 14.78 3.78 -8.53
CA VAL A 210 15.57 4.34 -7.41
C VAL A 210 16.98 4.71 -7.86
N THR A 211 17.60 5.69 -7.22
CA THR A 211 18.97 6.11 -7.54
C THR A 211 19.98 5.00 -7.31
N LYS A 212 19.81 4.18 -6.25
CA LYS A 212 20.71 3.08 -5.92
C LYS A 212 19.98 1.81 -5.49
N LEU A 213 20.55 0.67 -5.85
CA LEU A 213 20.16 -0.63 -5.34
C LEU A 213 21.31 -1.18 -4.50
N LEU A 214 21.03 -1.49 -3.24
CA LEU A 214 21.94 -2.24 -2.38
C LEU A 214 21.59 -3.72 -2.53
N LYS A 215 22.55 -4.53 -2.95
CA LYS A 215 22.29 -5.92 -3.34
C LYS A 215 22.72 -6.89 -2.26
N LEU A 216 21.81 -7.78 -1.88
CA LEU A 216 22.05 -8.93 -1.02
C LEU A 216 22.29 -10.17 -1.87
N ASN A 217 23.27 -10.97 -1.46
CA ASN A 217 23.52 -12.30 -2.02
C ASN A 217 23.86 -13.26 -0.87
N ARG A 218 23.99 -14.54 -1.18
CA ARG A 218 24.36 -15.58 -0.22
C ARG A 218 25.29 -16.62 -0.81
N THR A 219 26.14 -17.16 0.04
CA THR A 219 26.91 -18.38 -0.22
C THR A 219 26.50 -19.42 0.81
N GLY A 220 25.77 -20.44 0.37
CA GLY A 220 25.18 -21.43 1.30
C GLY A 220 24.19 -20.77 2.27
N LYS A 221 24.51 -20.82 3.56
CA LYS A 221 23.74 -20.21 4.66
C LYS A 221 24.27 -18.84 5.10
N GLN A 222 25.27 -18.28 4.42
CA GLN A 222 25.86 -16.99 4.77
C GLN A 222 25.39 -15.91 3.80
N GLY A 223 24.66 -14.92 4.30
CA GLY A 223 24.30 -13.71 3.55
C GLY A 223 25.43 -12.68 3.54
N TYR A 224 25.50 -11.86 2.50
CA TYR A 224 26.38 -10.69 2.41
C TYR A 224 25.81 -9.62 1.47
N PHE A 225 26.27 -8.38 1.61
CA PHE A 225 26.04 -7.35 0.59
C PHE A 225 27.09 -7.47 -0.51
N SER A 226 26.67 -7.66 -1.76
CA SER A 226 27.60 -7.64 -2.90
C SER A 226 27.95 -6.22 -3.33
N THR A 227 27.09 -5.25 -3.00
CA THR A 227 27.38 -3.82 -3.11
C THR A 227 28.19 -3.30 -1.94
N SER A 228 28.95 -2.22 -2.14
CA SER A 228 29.68 -1.55 -1.06
C SER A 228 28.78 -1.20 0.13
N ARG A 229 29.26 -1.49 1.34
CA ARG A 229 28.62 -1.09 2.61
C ARG A 229 28.78 0.41 2.90
N HIS A 230 29.66 1.11 2.17
CA HIS A 230 29.80 2.57 2.22
C HIS A 230 29.02 3.20 1.06
N VAL A 231 27.82 3.69 1.38
CA VAL A 231 26.86 4.22 0.42
C VAL A 231 26.96 5.74 0.40
N SER A 232 27.41 6.31 -0.72
CA SER A 232 27.36 7.76 -0.94
C SER A 232 26.05 8.15 -1.60
N LEU A 233 25.34 9.13 -1.04
CA LEU A 233 24.06 9.66 -1.52
C LEU A 233 24.13 11.19 -1.59
N LYS A 234 23.24 11.80 -2.38
CA LYS A 234 22.88 13.22 -2.31
C LYS A 234 21.52 13.37 -1.62
N LYS A 235 21.23 14.52 -1.05
CA LYS A 235 19.86 14.84 -0.61
C LYS A 235 18.87 14.65 -1.78
N GLY A 236 17.80 13.90 -1.55
CA GLY A 236 16.80 13.52 -2.54
C GLY A 236 17.06 12.19 -3.23
N ASP A 237 18.28 11.62 -3.12
CA ASP A 237 18.54 10.28 -3.68
C ASP A 237 17.68 9.22 -2.99
N THR A 238 17.22 8.27 -3.79
CA THR A 238 16.44 7.13 -3.33
C THR A 238 17.23 5.84 -3.43
N PHE A 239 16.97 4.88 -2.54
CA PHE A 239 17.56 3.55 -2.65
C PHE A 239 16.66 2.45 -2.08
N ALA A 240 16.89 1.22 -2.53
CA ALA A 240 16.24 0.01 -2.02
C ALA A 240 17.26 -1.10 -1.78
N ILE A 241 16.93 -2.04 -0.89
CA ILE A 241 17.69 -3.27 -0.66
C ILE A 241 17.01 -4.41 -1.43
N VAL A 242 17.72 -5.10 -2.30
CA VAL A 242 17.16 -6.11 -3.20
C VAL A 242 18.05 -7.34 -3.26
N ARG A 243 17.53 -8.49 -3.69
CA ARG A 243 18.35 -9.65 -4.04
C ARG A 243 19.22 -9.36 -5.27
N GLU A 244 20.46 -9.84 -5.27
CA GLU A 244 21.40 -9.63 -6.38
C GLU A 244 20.93 -10.32 -7.67
N ASP A 245 20.62 -11.61 -7.60
CA ASP A 245 20.08 -12.38 -8.72
C ASP A 245 18.57 -12.09 -8.86
N PRO A 246 18.08 -11.62 -10.02
CA PRO A 246 16.65 -11.43 -10.27
C PRO A 246 15.80 -12.69 -10.10
N LYS A 247 16.39 -13.88 -10.20
CA LYS A 247 15.70 -15.16 -10.04
C LYS A 247 15.80 -15.75 -8.64
N ASP A 248 16.54 -15.13 -7.72
CA ASP A 248 16.66 -15.63 -6.35
C ASP A 248 15.31 -15.53 -5.62
N GLU A 249 14.77 -16.67 -5.19
CA GLU A 249 13.52 -16.79 -4.43
C GLU A 249 13.75 -16.91 -2.90
N SER A 250 15.00 -16.79 -2.46
CA SER A 250 15.38 -16.87 -1.06
C SER A 250 14.71 -15.78 -0.23
N GLN A 251 14.23 -16.13 0.96
CA GLN A 251 13.60 -15.19 1.89
C GLN A 251 14.68 -14.54 2.75
N TYR A 252 14.98 -13.26 2.53
CA TYR A 252 15.90 -12.50 3.40
C TYR A 252 15.09 -11.74 4.45
N LEU A 253 14.97 -12.31 5.65
CA LEU A 253 14.30 -11.65 6.76
C LEU A 253 15.31 -10.75 7.43
N TYR A 254 15.06 -9.43 7.45
CA TYR A 254 16.00 -8.51 8.07
C TYR A 254 15.32 -7.38 8.83
N ARG A 255 16.09 -6.79 9.74
CA ARG A 255 15.80 -5.49 10.35
C ARG A 255 16.98 -4.54 10.19
N THR A 256 16.67 -3.25 10.18
CA THR A 256 17.66 -2.16 10.23
C THR A 256 17.46 -1.38 11.50
N LEU A 257 18.48 -1.36 12.36
CA LEU A 257 18.53 -0.51 13.55
C LEU A 257 19.43 0.70 13.24
N ARG A 258 19.10 1.86 13.80
CA ARG A 258 19.89 3.08 13.63
C ARG A 258 20.02 3.81 14.96
N SER A 259 21.11 4.54 15.12
CA SER A 259 21.35 5.41 16.26
C SER A 259 21.12 6.88 15.90
N GLY A 260 20.30 7.59 16.69
CA GLY A 260 20.11 9.04 16.59
C GLY A 260 19.07 9.51 15.54
N PRO A 261 18.98 10.84 15.32
CA PRO A 261 18.02 11.43 14.39
C PRO A 261 18.25 10.97 12.96
N SER A 262 17.16 10.57 12.30
CA SER A 262 17.20 10.02 10.97
C SER A 262 17.46 11.07 9.89
N LYS A 263 18.36 10.75 8.97
CA LYS A 263 18.60 11.47 7.72
C LYS A 263 18.06 10.72 6.51
N ILE A 264 17.78 9.42 6.66
CA ILE A 264 17.15 8.56 5.67
C ILE A 264 15.80 8.05 6.17
N ASP A 265 14.74 8.37 5.45
CA ASP A 265 13.39 7.92 5.79
C ASP A 265 12.78 7.00 4.72
N TRP A 266 11.62 6.46 5.01
CA TRP A 266 10.77 5.80 4.03
C TRP A 266 10.17 6.81 3.04
N ASN A 267 10.16 6.44 1.77
CA ASN A 267 9.41 7.11 0.70
C ASN A 267 8.59 6.06 -0.04
N GLY A 268 7.35 5.85 0.43
CA GLY A 268 6.55 4.71 0.03
C GLY A 268 7.27 3.40 0.34
N TYR A 269 7.75 2.72 -0.69
CA TYR A 269 8.29 1.35 -0.62
C TYR A 269 9.83 1.27 -0.76
N HIS A 270 10.49 2.42 -0.81
CA HIS A 270 11.95 2.53 -0.81
C HIS A 270 12.41 3.61 0.18
N ARG A 271 13.71 3.88 0.25
CA ARG A 271 14.32 4.86 1.16
C ARG A 271 14.67 6.14 0.42
N ILE A 272 14.61 7.29 1.10
CA ILE A 272 15.02 8.59 0.58
C ILE A 272 15.98 9.29 1.54
N ALA A 273 17.04 9.90 1.00
CA ALA A 273 17.94 10.75 1.77
C ALA A 273 17.34 12.16 1.96
N LEU A 274 16.88 12.49 3.17
CA LEU A 274 16.22 13.75 3.47
C LEU A 274 17.18 14.87 3.90
N LYS A 275 18.29 14.52 4.56
CA LYS A 275 19.22 15.49 5.17
C LYS A 275 20.68 15.10 4.91
N ALA A 276 21.53 16.10 4.68
CA ALA A 276 22.97 15.89 4.54
C ALA A 276 23.61 15.42 5.87
N GLY A 277 24.75 14.74 5.75
CA GLY A 277 25.54 14.21 6.86
C GLY A 277 25.72 12.69 6.81
N ASN A 278 26.27 12.14 7.89
CA ASN A 278 26.52 10.70 8.00
C ASN A 278 25.42 9.99 8.80
N GLU A 279 25.08 8.76 8.40
CA GLU A 279 24.17 7.86 9.13
C GLU A 279 24.72 6.43 9.06
N THR A 280 24.60 5.67 10.14
CA THR A 280 25.01 4.26 10.19
C THR A 280 23.83 3.40 10.60
N TRP A 281 23.59 2.33 9.85
CA TRP A 281 22.57 1.33 10.16
C TRP A 281 23.23 0.01 10.55
N ASP A 282 22.79 -0.55 11.67
CA ASP A 282 23.05 -1.95 12.01
C ASP A 282 22.01 -2.82 11.28
N PHE A 283 22.48 -3.54 10.27
CA PHE A 283 21.68 -4.46 9.47
C PHE A 283 21.82 -5.87 10.03
N GLN A 284 20.68 -6.51 10.30
CA GLN A 284 20.63 -7.87 10.85
C GLN A 284 19.65 -8.70 10.01
N GLU A 285 20.18 -9.67 9.30
CA GLU A 285 19.42 -10.66 8.52
C GLU A 285 19.43 -11.99 9.27
N TYR A 286 18.24 -12.57 9.39
CA TYR A 286 17.95 -13.66 10.31
C TYR A 286 18.11 -15.04 9.68
N ASN A 287 17.82 -15.20 8.39
CA ASN A 287 17.77 -16.52 7.75
C ASN A 287 19.14 -17.03 7.33
N TYR A 288 20.08 -16.11 7.07
CA TYR A 288 21.41 -16.35 6.55
C TYR A 288 22.51 -15.66 7.38
N GLY A 289 22.18 -15.22 8.60
CA GLY A 289 23.14 -14.82 9.63
C GLY A 289 23.99 -13.58 9.30
N LEU A 290 23.55 -12.71 8.38
CA LEU A 290 24.28 -11.49 8.07
C LEU A 290 24.01 -10.42 9.13
N GLN A 291 25.02 -10.14 9.96
CA GLN A 291 25.05 -8.97 10.84
C GLN A 291 26.15 -8.02 10.40
N THR A 292 25.79 -6.82 9.94
CA THR A 292 26.77 -5.86 9.42
C THR A 292 26.32 -4.42 9.58
N LYS A 293 27.24 -3.48 9.34
CA LYS A 293 26.95 -2.05 9.32
C LYS A 293 26.88 -1.53 7.89
N LEU A 294 25.86 -0.72 7.60
CA LEU A 294 25.76 0.10 6.40
C LEU A 294 26.07 1.55 6.77
N TYR A 295 26.99 2.17 6.05
CA TYR A 295 27.47 3.52 6.30
C TYR A 295 27.01 4.43 5.18
N PHE A 296 26.21 5.44 5.50
CA PHE A 296 25.68 6.40 4.54
C PHE A 296 26.40 7.75 4.69
N LYS A 297 26.92 8.27 3.59
CA LYS A 297 27.45 9.64 3.47
C LYS A 297 26.55 10.43 2.53
N ILE A 298 25.76 11.35 3.08
CA ILE A 298 24.78 12.15 2.35
C ILE A 298 25.36 13.56 2.15
N ARG A 299 25.50 13.98 0.89
CA ARG A 299 25.96 15.32 0.52
C ARG A 299 24.79 16.24 0.16
#